data_AF-A0A538G8Q8-F1
#
_entry.id   AF-A0A538G8Q8-F1
#
_cell.length_a   1.000
_cell.length_b   1.000
_cell.length_c   1.000
_cell.angle_alpha   90.00
_cell.angle_beta   90.00
_cell.angle_gamma   90.00
#
_symmetry.space_group_name_H-M   'P 1'
#
loop_
_entity.id
_entity.type
_entity.pdbx_description
1 polymer ?
#
loop_
_entity_poly.entity_id
_entity_poly.type
_entity_poly.pdbx_seq_one_letter_code
_entity_poly.pdbx_strand_id
1 'polypeptide(L)'
;MRKLFAMAGLAAVTLLLVGAGSAAGSADTGTDAQAVGTLDLPKPAWLTDELEAQIVAAGPKGVEIARPDATVNPDCLGTAPPYVDTDGVSTTAVSAGTCMVSPSGCTMNFVFTDGTSYYIGTAGHCSGNGKTVIAQVGTRVDPTDTVFVTLAAIGTTVASWNSGIGKDFALVKINAGFKVIPGVTGALGPTGVFCGDPVGQPVMHYGHGYIFFVEQGYPKFGEVVPDLTLLVKFTTPDGFNWVGYGLPGDSGSEVMNDAGLAVGDLTHGIGIAGVPVPGLSFGTDMSEIFALIGSNYQLVTVDGRTVSCANPLGL
;
A
#
# COMPACT_ATOMS: atom_id res chain seq x y z
N MET A 1 36.16 34.99 -17.78
CA MET A 1 35.43 35.68 -18.86
C MET A 1 35.44 34.84 -20.13
N ARG A 2 34.32 34.16 -20.44
CA ARG A 2 33.88 33.62 -21.75
C ARG A 2 32.65 32.74 -21.47
N LYS A 3 31.47 33.37 -21.44
CA LYS A 3 30.39 33.28 -22.45
C LYS A 3 29.64 31.94 -22.45
N LEU A 4 28.44 31.98 -21.87
CA LEU A 4 27.15 31.46 -22.34
C LEU A 4 27.18 30.38 -23.44
N PHE A 5 26.56 29.23 -23.17
CA PHE A 5 25.72 28.55 -24.16
C PHE A 5 24.49 27.94 -23.50
N ALA A 6 23.35 28.25 -24.12
CA ALA A 6 21.99 27.87 -23.76
C ALA A 6 21.52 26.64 -24.56
N MET A 7 20.57 25.92 -23.97
CA MET A 7 19.43 25.20 -24.56
C MET A 7 19.59 24.38 -25.86
N ALA A 8 19.28 23.09 -25.75
CA ALA A 8 18.58 22.27 -26.74
C ALA A 8 17.77 21.20 -25.97
N GLY A 9 16.46 20.98 -26.11
CA GLY A 9 15.53 21.35 -27.17
C GLY A 9 14.95 20.09 -27.83
N LEU A 10 13.87 19.57 -27.23
CA LEU A 10 12.83 18.63 -27.74
C LEU A 10 13.17 17.70 -28.93
N ALA A 11 13.07 16.39 -28.69
CA ALA A 11 12.84 15.39 -29.74
C ALA A 11 11.43 14.82 -29.63
N ALA A 12 10.65 15.01 -30.70
CA ALA A 12 9.28 14.56 -30.88
C ALA A 12 9.19 13.05 -31.08
N VAL A 13 8.19 12.40 -30.46
CA VAL A 13 7.78 11.02 -30.79
C VAL A 13 6.38 11.08 -31.39
N THR A 14 6.30 10.74 -32.66
CA THR A 14 5.10 10.72 -33.50
C THR A 14 4.31 9.44 -33.25
N LEU A 15 3.01 9.58 -32.94
CA LEU A 15 2.03 8.50 -32.81
C LEU A 15 1.80 7.75 -34.14
N LEU A 16 1.71 6.43 -34.07
CA LEU A 16 1.03 5.58 -35.06
C LEU A 16 -0.20 4.93 -34.41
N LEU A 17 -1.37 5.41 -34.83
CA LEU A 17 -2.69 4.86 -34.55
C LEU A 17 -2.97 3.70 -35.52
N VAL A 18 -3.20 2.49 -34.99
CA VAL A 18 -3.99 1.45 -35.66
C VAL A 18 -4.88 0.81 -34.59
N GLY A 19 -6.20 0.91 -34.80
CA GLY A 19 -7.20 0.42 -33.85
C GLY A 19 -7.46 -1.08 -33.93
N ALA A 20 -7.92 -1.62 -32.81
CA ALA A 20 -8.84 -2.75 -32.74
C ALA A 20 -9.62 -2.58 -31.42
N GLY A 21 -10.94 -2.38 -31.53
CA GLY A 21 -11.80 -2.14 -30.37
C GLY A 21 -12.12 -3.41 -29.59
N SER A 22 -12.34 -3.25 -28.28
CA SER A 22 -13.31 -3.98 -27.44
C SER A 22 -13.40 -3.33 -26.06
N ALA A 23 -14.61 -2.83 -25.73
CA ALA A 23 -15.21 -2.61 -24.40
C ALA A 23 -14.45 -1.78 -23.32
N ALA A 24 -14.66 -0.46 -23.38
CA ALA A 24 -15.10 0.45 -22.32
C ALA A 24 -14.62 0.27 -20.85
N GLY A 25 -13.53 0.95 -20.50
CA GLY A 25 -13.56 1.88 -19.36
C GLY A 25 -13.59 3.30 -19.94
N SER A 26 -14.57 4.12 -19.57
CA SER A 26 -14.61 5.52 -20.02
C SER A 26 -13.39 6.26 -19.47
N ALA A 27 -12.37 6.45 -20.32
CA ALA A 27 -11.35 7.44 -20.07
C ALA A 27 -12.00 8.82 -20.22
N ASP A 28 -12.15 9.52 -19.10
CA ASP A 28 -12.54 10.92 -19.09
C ASP A 28 -11.45 11.73 -19.82
N THR A 29 -11.79 12.25 -21.00
CA THR A 29 -10.91 13.14 -21.78
C THR A 29 -11.17 14.62 -21.43
N GLY A 30 -11.47 14.90 -20.16
CA GLY A 30 -11.64 16.24 -19.64
C GLY A 30 -10.36 17.08 -19.75
N THR A 31 -10.49 18.27 -20.31
CA THR A 31 -9.43 19.22 -20.64
C THR A 31 -8.83 19.96 -19.43
N ASP A 32 -8.72 19.30 -18.28
CA ASP A 32 -7.96 19.82 -17.13
C ASP A 32 -6.56 19.22 -17.14
N ALA A 33 -5.55 20.08 -17.23
CA ALA A 33 -4.16 19.65 -17.08
C ALA A 33 -3.98 18.93 -15.73
N GLN A 34 -3.44 17.71 -15.75
CA GLN A 34 -2.73 17.08 -14.62
C GLN A 34 -3.54 16.73 -13.36
N ALA A 35 -4.74 16.15 -13.48
CA ALA A 35 -5.36 15.50 -12.31
C ALA A 35 -4.64 14.17 -12.02
N VAL A 36 -3.76 14.16 -11.00
CA VAL A 36 -3.29 12.90 -10.42
C VAL A 36 -4.49 12.21 -9.79
N GLY A 37 -4.84 11.04 -10.31
CA GLY A 37 -5.95 10.24 -9.81
C GLY A 37 -5.52 9.38 -8.64
N THR A 38 -6.42 9.23 -7.66
CA THR A 38 -6.35 8.16 -6.69
C THR A 38 -6.58 6.83 -7.41
N LEU A 39 -5.77 5.81 -7.11
CA LEU A 39 -5.91 4.48 -7.70
C LEU A 39 -7.00 3.68 -6.95
N ASP A 40 -8.21 4.24 -6.88
CA ASP A 40 -9.32 3.65 -6.14
C ASP A 40 -9.80 2.35 -6.82
N LEU A 41 -9.74 1.26 -6.07
CA LEU A 41 -10.41 0.01 -6.42
C LEU A 41 -11.61 -0.19 -5.48
N PRO A 42 -12.84 -0.22 -6.01
CA PRO A 42 -14.00 -0.46 -5.18
C PRO A 42 -13.93 -1.86 -4.56
N LYS A 43 -14.66 -2.06 -3.45
CA LYS A 43 -14.92 -3.39 -2.89
C LYS A 43 -15.28 -4.38 -4.01
N PRO A 44 -14.67 -5.58 -4.05
CA PRO A 44 -14.97 -6.54 -5.10
C PRO A 44 -16.41 -7.05 -5.01
N ALA A 45 -17.04 -7.25 -6.16
CA ALA A 45 -18.45 -7.67 -6.25
C ALA A 45 -18.73 -9.07 -5.67
N TRP A 46 -17.71 -9.92 -5.53
CA TRP A 46 -17.85 -11.24 -4.89
C TRP A 46 -17.96 -11.16 -3.37
N LEU A 47 -17.55 -10.04 -2.76
CA LEU A 47 -17.70 -9.81 -1.32
C LEU A 47 -19.11 -9.29 -1.03
N THR A 48 -20.09 -10.20 -1.07
CA THR A 48 -21.49 -9.91 -0.77
C THR A 48 -21.68 -9.57 0.70
N ASP A 49 -22.79 -8.90 1.04
CA ASP A 49 -23.10 -8.53 2.42
C ASP A 49 -23.25 -9.77 3.33
N GLU A 50 -23.76 -10.89 2.79
CA GLU A 50 -23.83 -12.16 3.52
C GLU A 50 -22.43 -12.72 3.84
N LEU A 51 -21.51 -12.65 2.88
CA LEU A 51 -20.14 -13.10 3.08
C LEU A 51 -19.40 -12.17 4.05
N GLU A 52 -19.58 -10.86 3.97
CA GLU A 52 -19.04 -9.92 4.97
C GLU A 52 -19.55 -10.24 6.37
N ALA A 53 -20.85 -10.50 6.52
CA ALA A 53 -21.43 -10.86 7.81
C ALA A 53 -20.84 -12.17 8.36
N GLN A 54 -20.59 -13.16 7.49
CA GLN A 54 -19.91 -14.40 7.87
C GLN A 54 -18.47 -14.15 8.33
N ILE A 55 -17.71 -13.33 7.59
CA ILE A 55 -16.33 -12.95 7.94
C ILE A 55 -16.27 -12.23 9.28
N VAL A 56 -17.17 -11.26 9.51
CA VAL A 56 -17.27 -10.54 10.78
C VAL A 56 -17.62 -11.49 11.92
N ALA A 57 -18.60 -12.39 11.71
CA ALA A 57 -19.02 -13.36 12.73
C ALA A 57 -17.93 -14.39 13.08
N ALA A 58 -17.04 -14.72 12.13
CA ALA A 58 -15.93 -15.64 12.36
C ALA A 58 -14.82 -15.05 13.24
N GLY A 59 -14.73 -13.72 13.35
CA GLY A 59 -13.71 -13.02 14.13
C GLY A 59 -12.29 -13.42 13.70
N PRO A 60 -11.35 -13.63 14.64
CA PRO A 60 -9.96 -13.98 14.32
C PRO A 60 -9.75 -15.30 13.57
N LYS A 61 -10.75 -16.18 13.55
CA LYS A 61 -10.66 -17.43 12.76
C LYS A 61 -10.77 -17.17 11.26
N GLY A 62 -11.47 -16.10 10.87
CA GLY A 62 -11.77 -15.79 9.49
C GLY A 62 -12.62 -16.84 8.77
N VAL A 63 -12.84 -16.61 7.49
CA VAL A 63 -13.52 -17.53 6.57
C VAL A 63 -12.55 -17.90 5.47
N GLU A 64 -12.44 -19.20 5.20
CA GLU A 64 -11.65 -19.69 4.07
C GLU A 64 -12.47 -19.59 2.79
N ILE A 65 -11.86 -18.99 1.77
CA ILE A 65 -12.43 -18.87 0.44
C ILE A 65 -11.52 -19.65 -0.50
N ALA A 66 -12.07 -20.68 -1.14
CA ALA A 66 -11.40 -21.39 -2.22
C ALA A 66 -11.29 -20.45 -3.42
N ARG A 67 -10.12 -20.40 -4.06
CA ARG A 67 -9.95 -19.67 -5.32
C ARG A 67 -10.27 -20.62 -6.49
N PRO A 68 -11.40 -20.44 -7.20
CA PRO A 68 -11.64 -21.16 -8.45
C PRO A 68 -10.84 -20.47 -9.55
N ASP A 69 -9.63 -20.94 -9.82
CA ASP A 69 -8.78 -20.47 -10.92
C ASP A 69 -8.20 -19.04 -10.75
N ALA A 70 -6.95 -18.87 -11.20
CA ALA A 70 -6.27 -17.58 -11.26
C ALA A 70 -6.91 -16.58 -12.23
N THR A 71 -7.86 -17.04 -13.06
CA THR A 71 -8.64 -16.25 -14.01
C THR A 71 -9.86 -15.54 -13.41
N VAL A 72 -10.30 -15.91 -12.20
CA VAL A 72 -11.48 -15.31 -11.55
C VAL A 72 -11.04 -14.26 -10.53
N ASN A 73 -11.15 -13.01 -10.97
CA ASN A 73 -11.04 -11.76 -10.22
C ASN A 73 -9.68 -11.52 -9.48
N PRO A 74 -8.82 -10.62 -10.02
CA PRO A 74 -7.53 -10.27 -9.43
C PRO A 74 -7.63 -9.46 -8.13
N ASP A 75 -8.84 -9.14 -7.67
CA ASP A 75 -9.02 -8.35 -6.47
C ASP A 75 -8.74 -9.17 -5.21
N CYS A 76 -7.51 -9.07 -4.70
CA CYS A 76 -7.18 -9.43 -3.32
C CYS A 76 -7.28 -10.90 -2.90
N LEU A 77 -6.86 -11.82 -3.78
CA LEU A 77 -6.86 -13.27 -3.53
C LEU A 77 -5.52 -13.93 -3.95
N GLY A 78 -4.44 -13.16 -3.84
CA GLY A 78 -3.07 -13.66 -4.01
C GLY A 78 -2.64 -14.54 -2.83
N THR A 79 -1.34 -14.78 -2.70
CA THR A 79 -0.81 -15.42 -1.49
C THR A 79 -0.63 -14.38 -0.40
N ALA A 80 -1.36 -14.54 0.71
CA ALA A 80 -0.94 -13.97 1.96
C ALA A 80 0.40 -14.62 2.26
N PRO A 81 1.44 -13.83 2.39
CA PRO A 81 2.78 -14.34 2.57
C PRO A 81 2.89 -15.05 3.92
N PRO A 82 3.74 -16.07 4.04
CA PRO A 82 4.08 -16.58 5.36
C PRO A 82 4.67 -15.43 6.16
N TYR A 83 4.00 -15.11 7.27
CA TYR A 83 4.38 -13.98 8.10
C TYR A 83 5.52 -14.43 9.00
N VAL A 84 6.66 -13.73 8.95
CA VAL A 84 7.84 -14.08 9.72
C VAL A 84 8.12 -12.98 10.72
N ASP A 85 8.25 -13.37 11.99
CA ASP A 85 8.79 -12.54 13.07
C ASP A 85 9.93 -13.28 13.78
N THR A 86 10.51 -12.66 14.81
CA THR A 86 11.53 -13.31 15.65
C THR A 86 11.05 -14.55 16.38
N ASP A 87 9.72 -14.74 16.51
CA ASP A 87 9.10 -15.88 17.19
C ASP A 87 8.73 -17.03 16.21
N GLY A 88 8.94 -16.84 14.90
CA GLY A 88 8.81 -17.88 13.88
C GLY A 88 7.87 -17.51 12.71
N VAL A 89 7.36 -18.54 12.04
CA VAL A 89 6.45 -18.39 10.88
C VAL A 89 5.00 -18.53 11.36
N SER A 90 4.13 -17.59 10.99
CA SER A 90 2.68 -17.72 11.12
C SER A 90 2.01 -17.95 9.78
N THR A 91 1.06 -18.88 9.75
CA THR A 91 0.16 -19.09 8.61
C THR A 91 -1.09 -18.22 8.69
N THR A 92 -1.33 -17.58 9.85
CA THR A 92 -2.39 -16.60 10.05
C THR A 92 -1.94 -15.40 10.89
N ALA A 93 -1.93 -14.19 10.34
CA ALA A 93 -1.59 -12.97 11.08
C ALA A 93 -2.10 -11.71 10.37
N VAL A 94 -2.11 -10.60 11.11
CA VAL A 94 -2.22 -9.24 10.55
C VAL A 94 -0.80 -8.70 10.42
N SER A 95 -0.41 -8.28 9.21
CA SER A 95 0.95 -7.85 8.89
C SER A 95 0.96 -6.79 7.79
N ALA A 96 2.07 -6.06 7.68
CA ALA A 96 2.33 -5.19 6.54
C ALA A 96 2.38 -5.99 5.23
N GLY A 97 1.95 -5.34 4.16
CA GLY A 97 1.80 -5.94 2.85
C GLY A 97 0.55 -6.80 2.70
N THR A 98 -0.26 -7.07 3.75
CA THR A 98 -1.50 -7.87 3.62
C THR A 98 -2.51 -7.16 2.73
N CYS A 99 -3.27 -7.96 1.99
CA CYS A 99 -4.31 -7.46 1.11
C CYS A 99 -5.57 -7.00 1.88
N MET A 100 -6.02 -5.78 1.66
CA MET A 100 -7.30 -5.25 2.17
C MET A 100 -8.39 -5.38 1.12
N VAL A 101 -9.44 -6.17 1.40
CA VAL A 101 -10.55 -6.44 0.48
C VAL A 101 -11.69 -5.42 0.64
N SER A 102 -11.88 -4.92 1.86
CA SER A 102 -12.95 -3.97 2.19
C SER A 102 -12.41 -2.97 3.21
N PRO A 103 -12.73 -1.66 3.08
CA PRO A 103 -13.77 -1.07 2.21
C PRO A 103 -13.43 -0.90 0.73
N SER A 104 -12.14 -0.92 0.40
CA SER A 104 -11.61 -0.81 -0.96
C SER A 104 -10.48 -1.82 -1.14
N GLY A 105 -10.22 -2.20 -2.38
CA GLY A 105 -9.09 -3.07 -2.73
C GLY A 105 -7.76 -2.33 -2.59
N CYS A 106 -7.08 -2.51 -1.47
CA CYS A 106 -5.81 -1.85 -1.16
C CYS A 106 -4.83 -2.79 -0.46
N THR A 107 -3.72 -2.23 0.01
CA THR A 107 -2.69 -2.92 0.79
C THR A 107 -2.58 -2.30 2.19
N MET A 108 -2.33 -3.15 3.18
CA MET A 108 -2.08 -2.75 4.55
C MET A 108 -0.60 -2.39 4.75
N ASN A 109 -0.34 -1.32 5.49
CA ASN A 109 0.97 -0.72 5.74
C ASN A 109 1.64 -1.31 7.01
N PHE A 110 2.59 -0.58 7.59
CA PHE A 110 3.22 -0.85 8.87
C PHE A 110 2.24 -0.99 10.05
N VAL A 111 2.70 -1.73 11.06
CA VAL A 111 2.04 -1.85 12.36
C VAL A 111 2.47 -0.71 13.28
N PHE A 112 1.50 -0.13 13.98
CA PHE A 112 1.70 0.91 14.99
C PHE A 112 1.15 0.46 16.35
N THR A 113 1.58 1.11 17.42
CA THR A 113 1.05 0.91 18.77
C THR A 113 0.96 2.23 19.53
N ASP A 114 -0.04 2.34 20.40
CA ASP A 114 -0.15 3.40 21.43
C ASP A 114 0.33 2.91 22.81
N GLY A 115 0.99 1.75 22.86
CA GLY A 115 1.41 1.05 24.09
C GLY A 115 0.31 0.21 24.74
N THR A 116 -0.94 0.29 24.28
CA THR A 116 -2.08 -0.49 24.79
C THR A 116 -2.70 -1.40 23.72
N SER A 117 -2.82 -0.90 22.49
CA SER A 117 -3.43 -1.58 21.35
C SER A 117 -2.45 -1.59 20.17
N TYR A 118 -2.68 -2.51 19.24
CA TYR A 118 -2.03 -2.51 17.94
C TYR A 118 -2.95 -1.93 16.88
N TYR A 119 -2.31 -1.29 15.92
CA TYR A 119 -2.93 -0.65 14.78
C TYR A 119 -2.14 -1.02 13.53
N ILE A 120 -2.77 -0.91 12.37
CA ILE A 120 -2.11 -1.09 11.08
C ILE A 120 -2.52 0.04 10.15
N GLY A 121 -1.55 0.60 9.43
CA GLY A 121 -1.79 1.69 8.50
C GLY A 121 -2.38 1.21 7.17
N THR A 122 -2.89 2.14 6.38
CA THR A 122 -3.17 2.02 4.94
C THR A 122 -3.37 3.43 4.38
N ALA A 123 -3.65 3.59 3.09
CA ALA A 123 -3.96 4.91 2.54
C ALA A 123 -5.34 5.39 3.00
N GLY A 124 -5.48 6.69 3.19
CA GLY A 124 -6.71 7.32 3.66
C GLY A 124 -7.91 7.05 2.77
N HIS A 125 -7.72 7.19 1.45
CA HIS A 125 -8.74 6.95 0.44
C HIS A 125 -9.27 5.51 0.43
N CYS A 126 -8.50 4.55 0.93
CA CYS A 126 -8.89 3.15 0.91
C CYS A 126 -9.92 2.76 1.99
N SER A 127 -9.92 3.47 3.12
CA SER A 127 -10.54 2.93 4.34
C SER A 127 -11.64 3.81 4.91
N GLY A 128 -11.45 5.13 5.01
CA GLY A 128 -12.45 6.03 5.58
C GLY A 128 -12.77 5.77 7.08
N ASN A 129 -13.23 6.81 7.78
CA ASN A 129 -13.46 6.71 9.23
C ASN A 129 -14.62 5.76 9.61
N GLY A 130 -14.40 4.96 10.65
CA GLY A 130 -15.40 4.08 11.27
C GLY A 130 -15.76 2.84 10.46
N LYS A 131 -15.05 2.56 9.36
CA LYS A 131 -15.31 1.39 8.52
C LYS A 131 -14.67 0.14 9.10
N THR A 132 -15.37 -0.99 8.96
CA THR A 132 -14.80 -2.31 9.20
C THR A 132 -13.81 -2.64 8.10
N VAL A 133 -12.64 -3.13 8.49
CA VAL A 133 -11.60 -3.55 7.54
C VAL A 133 -11.57 -5.06 7.45
N ILE A 134 -11.77 -5.57 6.24
CA ILE A 134 -11.63 -7.01 5.92
C ILE A 134 -10.35 -7.17 5.12
N ALA A 135 -9.49 -8.06 5.60
CA ALA A 135 -8.19 -8.30 5.00
C ALA A 135 -7.86 -9.79 4.96
N GLN A 136 -6.94 -10.13 4.07
CA GLN A 136 -6.39 -11.47 3.94
C GLN A 136 -5.36 -11.72 5.05
N VAL A 137 -5.68 -12.64 5.95
CA VAL A 137 -4.83 -12.97 7.10
C VAL A 137 -4.09 -14.28 6.94
N GLY A 138 -4.29 -15.03 5.86
CA GLY A 138 -3.61 -16.31 5.65
C GLY A 138 -3.87 -16.92 4.28
N THR A 139 -3.00 -17.84 3.89
CA THR A 139 -3.13 -18.64 2.67
C THR A 139 -2.65 -20.07 2.93
N ARG A 140 -3.34 -21.04 2.34
CA ARG A 140 -2.87 -22.42 2.24
C ARG A 140 -3.17 -23.00 0.87
N VAL A 141 -2.40 -24.02 0.49
CA VAL A 141 -2.66 -24.84 -0.69
C VAL A 141 -3.06 -26.23 -0.21
N ASP A 142 -4.13 -26.78 -0.75
CA ASP A 142 -4.54 -28.15 -0.43
C ASP A 142 -3.84 -29.19 -1.34
N PRO A 143 -3.98 -30.50 -1.07
CA PRO A 143 -3.35 -31.54 -1.90
C PRO A 143 -3.86 -31.64 -3.34
N THR A 144 -4.87 -30.86 -3.72
CA THR A 144 -5.41 -30.76 -5.09
C THR A 144 -4.92 -29.52 -5.83
N ASP A 145 -3.91 -28.84 -5.26
CA ASP A 145 -3.37 -27.56 -5.73
C ASP A 145 -4.39 -26.40 -5.70
N THR A 146 -5.45 -26.53 -4.91
CA THR A 146 -6.41 -25.44 -4.69
C THR A 146 -5.85 -24.47 -3.66
N VAL A 147 -5.74 -23.20 -4.05
CA VAL A 147 -5.36 -22.11 -3.13
C VAL A 147 -6.59 -21.67 -2.34
N PHE A 148 -6.45 -21.65 -1.02
CA PHE A 148 -7.42 -21.07 -0.10
C PHE A 148 -6.82 -19.83 0.55
N VAL A 149 -7.61 -18.78 0.64
CA VAL A 149 -7.27 -17.59 1.42
C VAL A 149 -8.18 -17.50 2.62
N THR A 150 -7.65 -17.01 3.74
CA THR A 150 -8.43 -16.74 4.94
C THR A 150 -8.69 -15.24 5.02
N LEU A 151 -9.96 -14.83 4.92
CA LEU A 151 -10.37 -13.45 5.12
C LEU A 151 -10.90 -13.25 6.53
N ALA A 152 -10.52 -12.16 7.18
CA ALA A 152 -11.00 -11.81 8.51
C ALA A 152 -11.31 -10.32 8.61
N ALA A 153 -12.28 -9.98 9.46
CA ALA A 153 -12.54 -8.59 9.87
C ALA A 153 -11.47 -8.19 10.91
N ILE A 154 -10.36 -7.64 10.43
CA ILE A 154 -9.17 -7.42 11.25
C ILE A 154 -9.31 -6.24 12.21
N GLY A 155 -10.23 -5.31 11.95
CA GLY A 155 -10.32 -4.10 12.75
C GLY A 155 -11.33 -3.08 12.26
N THR A 156 -11.26 -1.89 12.84
CA THR A 156 -12.05 -0.72 12.46
C THR A 156 -11.13 0.48 12.28
N THR A 157 -11.36 1.24 11.23
CA THR A 157 -10.60 2.46 10.93
C THR A 157 -10.94 3.55 11.94
N VAL A 158 -9.96 3.90 12.77
CA VAL A 158 -10.13 4.87 13.86
C VAL A 158 -9.77 6.29 13.45
N ALA A 159 -8.95 6.44 12.41
CA ALA A 159 -8.63 7.71 11.80
C ALA A 159 -8.31 7.53 10.32
N SER A 160 -8.66 8.51 9.51
CA SER A 160 -8.47 8.49 8.06
C SER A 160 -8.46 9.93 7.54
N TRP A 161 -7.44 10.25 6.74
CA TRP A 161 -7.24 11.51 6.06
C TRP A 161 -7.05 11.20 4.59
N ASN A 162 -7.93 11.71 3.74
CA ASN A 162 -7.77 11.66 2.29
C ASN A 162 -7.76 13.11 1.80
N SER A 163 -6.59 13.70 1.68
CA SER A 163 -6.43 15.10 1.31
C SER A 163 -5.35 15.30 0.25
N GLY A 164 -5.12 14.29 -0.60
CA GLY A 164 -4.14 14.33 -1.68
C GLY A 164 -2.73 13.91 -1.25
N ILE A 165 -1.77 14.06 -2.17
CA ILE A 165 -0.38 13.62 -1.99
C ILE A 165 0.24 14.27 -0.74
N GLY A 166 0.87 13.44 0.08
CA GLY A 166 1.47 13.85 1.35
C GLY A 166 0.46 14.01 2.48
N LYS A 167 -0.84 13.72 2.29
CA LYS A 167 -1.83 13.73 3.37
C LYS A 167 -2.94 12.71 3.10
N ASP A 168 -2.53 11.47 2.90
CA ASP A 168 -3.42 10.39 2.54
C ASP A 168 -3.09 9.11 3.30
N PHE A 169 -3.56 9.02 4.54
CA PHE A 169 -3.24 7.93 5.46
C PHE A 169 -4.49 7.54 6.28
N ALA A 170 -4.57 6.28 6.69
CA ALA A 170 -5.57 5.77 7.62
C ALA A 170 -4.94 4.82 8.64
N LEU A 171 -5.50 4.83 9.84
CA LEU A 171 -5.11 3.97 10.94
C LEU A 171 -6.26 3.05 11.32
N VAL A 172 -6.02 1.75 11.27
CA VAL A 172 -6.98 0.71 11.60
C VAL A 172 -6.62 0.11 12.94
N LYS A 173 -7.53 0.18 13.92
CA LYS A 173 -7.33 -0.49 15.19
C LYS A 173 -7.57 -1.99 15.02
N ILE A 174 -6.55 -2.79 15.32
CA ILE A 174 -6.63 -4.24 15.19
C ILE A 174 -7.49 -4.79 16.34
N ASN A 175 -8.44 -5.65 16.00
CA ASN A 175 -9.28 -6.36 16.96
C ASN A 175 -8.43 -7.29 17.84
N ALA A 176 -8.85 -7.49 19.09
CA ALA A 176 -8.18 -8.43 19.97
C ALA A 176 -8.25 -9.88 19.43
N GLY A 177 -7.20 -10.67 19.70
CA GLY A 177 -7.15 -12.10 19.34
C GLY A 177 -6.45 -12.42 18.01
N PHE A 178 -6.05 -11.41 17.24
CA PHE A 178 -5.15 -11.62 16.10
C PHE A 178 -3.69 -11.68 16.56
N LYS A 179 -2.91 -12.59 15.97
CA LYS A 179 -1.44 -12.45 15.96
C LYS A 179 -1.09 -11.27 15.06
N VAL A 180 -0.26 -10.36 15.56
CA VAL A 180 0.22 -9.19 14.80
C VAL A 180 1.70 -9.40 14.53
N ILE A 181 2.08 -9.29 13.26
CA ILE A 181 3.46 -9.42 12.81
C ILE A 181 3.88 -8.07 12.21
N PRO A 182 4.84 -7.36 12.80
CA PRO A 182 5.26 -6.05 12.30
C PRO A 182 6.06 -6.12 10.99
N GLY A 183 6.59 -7.30 10.67
CA GLY A 183 7.40 -7.53 9.48
C GLY A 183 6.66 -7.24 8.18
N VAL A 184 7.40 -6.69 7.23
CA VAL A 184 6.98 -6.50 5.84
C VAL A 184 7.29 -7.75 5.05
N THR A 185 6.38 -8.11 4.18
CA THR A 185 6.54 -9.28 3.35
C THR A 185 7.69 -9.16 2.38
N GLY A 186 8.49 -10.22 2.27
CA GLY A 186 9.61 -10.27 1.32
C GLY A 186 10.78 -9.36 1.73
N ALA A 187 10.72 -8.77 2.93
CA ALA A 187 11.72 -7.88 3.48
C ALA A 187 11.95 -8.19 4.97
N LEU A 188 13.10 -7.77 5.51
CA LEU A 188 13.45 -7.94 6.92
C LEU A 188 13.21 -6.65 7.73
N GLY A 189 12.19 -5.87 7.37
CA GLY A 189 11.89 -4.56 7.96
C GLY A 189 10.42 -4.42 8.39
N PRO A 190 10.03 -3.28 8.99
CA PRO A 190 10.90 -2.15 9.25
C PRO A 190 11.83 -2.40 10.45
N THR A 191 13.07 -1.95 10.36
CA THR A 191 14.08 -2.01 11.45
C THR A 191 14.16 -0.69 12.24
N GLY A 192 13.48 0.34 11.75
CA GLY A 192 13.38 1.69 12.28
C GLY A 192 12.52 2.57 11.38
N VAL A 193 12.55 3.88 11.62
CA VAL A 193 11.88 4.90 10.77
C VAL A 193 12.89 5.88 10.20
N PHE A 194 12.59 6.42 9.03
CA PHE A 194 13.34 7.48 8.38
C PHE A 194 12.42 8.71 8.25
N CYS A 195 12.77 9.79 8.95
CA CYS A 195 12.03 11.06 8.94
C CYS A 195 12.91 12.22 8.41
N GLY A 196 13.88 11.89 7.57
CA GLY A 196 14.71 12.86 6.85
C GLY A 196 14.19 13.08 5.44
N ASP A 197 14.93 13.86 4.65
CA ASP A 197 14.67 14.01 3.21
C ASP A 197 14.99 12.69 2.48
N PRO A 198 14.01 12.01 1.86
CA PRO A 198 14.23 10.72 1.24
C PRO A 198 14.83 10.83 -0.18
N VAL A 199 15.08 12.03 -0.72
CA VAL A 199 15.61 12.19 -2.08
C VAL A 199 16.90 11.41 -2.31
N GLY A 200 16.93 10.64 -3.39
CA GLY A 200 18.06 9.77 -3.77
C GLY A 200 18.12 8.44 -3.00
N GLN A 201 17.19 8.16 -2.09
CA GLN A 201 17.10 6.85 -1.44
C GLN A 201 16.50 5.83 -2.42
N PRO A 202 17.12 4.64 -2.55
CA PRO A 202 16.41 3.49 -3.11
C PRO A 202 15.26 3.12 -2.17
N VAL A 203 14.10 2.83 -2.73
CA VAL A 203 12.91 2.44 -1.98
C VAL A 203 12.29 1.15 -2.49
N MET A 204 11.60 0.49 -1.58
CA MET A 204 10.91 -0.78 -1.73
C MET A 204 9.51 -0.62 -1.13
N HIS A 205 8.50 -1.20 -1.77
CA HIS A 205 7.22 -1.49 -1.13
C HIS A 205 6.72 -2.88 -1.52
N TYR A 206 5.91 -3.51 -0.67
CA TYR A 206 5.19 -4.72 -1.01
C TYR A 206 3.70 -4.39 -1.15
N GLY A 207 3.18 -4.58 -2.36
CA GLY A 207 1.80 -4.24 -2.70
C GLY A 207 1.10 -5.35 -3.49
N HIS A 208 -0.21 -5.48 -3.29
CA HIS A 208 -0.98 -6.56 -3.89
C HIS A 208 -1.37 -6.35 -5.37
N GLY A 209 -1.30 -5.13 -5.92
CA GLY A 209 -1.48 -4.80 -7.33
C GLY A 209 -2.65 -5.53 -8.04
N TYR A 210 -3.82 -4.92 -8.14
CA TYR A 210 -5.07 -5.61 -8.47
C TYR A 210 -5.33 -5.76 -9.97
N ILE A 211 -4.49 -5.21 -10.86
CA ILE A 211 -4.81 -5.10 -12.29
C ILE A 211 -3.91 -5.99 -13.19
N PHE A 212 -2.93 -6.70 -12.64
CA PHE A 212 -1.98 -7.49 -13.46
C PHE A 212 -1.68 -8.88 -12.92
N PHE A 213 -1.86 -9.89 -13.78
CA PHE A 213 -1.52 -11.31 -13.55
C PHE A 213 -0.03 -11.58 -13.30
N VAL A 214 0.83 -10.58 -13.46
CA VAL A 214 2.29 -10.76 -13.45
C VAL A 214 2.97 -10.33 -12.15
N GLU A 215 2.31 -9.58 -11.25
CA GLU A 215 3.03 -8.89 -10.15
C GLU A 215 2.26 -8.75 -8.82
N GLN A 216 1.26 -9.59 -8.55
CA GLN A 216 0.59 -9.58 -7.24
C GLN A 216 1.47 -10.14 -6.14
N GLY A 217 1.67 -9.38 -5.06
CA GLY A 217 2.37 -9.88 -3.88
C GLY A 217 3.87 -10.08 -4.10
N TYR A 218 4.53 -9.09 -4.68
CA TYR A 218 6.00 -9.06 -4.80
C TYR A 218 6.55 -7.69 -4.36
N PRO A 219 7.78 -7.66 -3.82
CA PRO A 219 8.48 -6.41 -3.58
C PRO A 219 8.70 -5.63 -4.89
N LYS A 220 8.31 -4.37 -4.88
CA LYS A 220 8.49 -3.39 -5.97
C LYS A 220 9.53 -2.37 -5.55
N PHE A 221 10.42 -2.01 -6.46
CA PHE A 221 11.56 -1.14 -6.18
C PHE A 221 11.52 0.14 -7.01
N GLY A 222 12.17 1.17 -6.49
CA GLY A 222 12.32 2.45 -7.15
C GLY A 222 13.37 3.34 -6.49
N GLU A 223 13.46 4.57 -6.95
CA GLU A 223 14.36 5.59 -6.40
C GLU A 223 13.57 6.88 -6.20
N VAL A 224 13.68 7.45 -5.00
CA VAL A 224 13.05 8.72 -4.66
C VAL A 224 13.74 9.82 -5.45
N VAL A 225 12.95 10.57 -6.22
CA VAL A 225 13.46 11.66 -7.06
C VAL A 225 13.09 13.01 -6.43
N PRO A 226 13.74 14.11 -6.82
CA PRO A 226 13.43 15.43 -6.28
C PRO A 226 11.93 15.75 -6.33
N ASP A 227 11.48 16.51 -5.33
CA ASP A 227 10.10 16.95 -5.18
C ASP A 227 9.53 17.51 -6.50
N LEU A 228 8.45 16.89 -6.95
CA LEU A 228 7.75 17.26 -8.17
C LEU A 228 6.58 18.22 -7.93
N THR A 229 6.51 18.90 -6.78
CA THR A 229 5.43 19.84 -6.41
C THR A 229 5.16 20.92 -7.46
N LEU A 230 6.18 21.31 -8.23
CA LEU A 230 6.04 22.27 -9.35
C LEU A 230 5.31 21.70 -10.59
N LEU A 231 5.26 20.38 -10.72
CA LEU A 231 4.64 19.64 -11.83
C LEU A 231 3.37 18.89 -11.42
N VAL A 232 3.30 18.47 -10.16
CA VAL A 232 2.22 17.71 -9.55
C VAL A 232 1.97 18.29 -8.17
N LYS A 233 0.79 18.84 -7.91
CA LYS A 233 0.53 19.55 -6.65
C LYS A 233 0.49 18.60 -5.45
N PHE A 234 1.39 18.81 -4.49
CA PHE A 234 1.33 18.14 -3.18
C PHE A 234 0.48 18.98 -2.22
N THR A 235 -0.15 18.32 -1.25
CA THR A 235 -0.96 19.00 -0.22
C THR A 235 -0.12 19.43 0.98
N THR A 236 0.99 18.74 1.23
CA THR A 236 1.91 18.99 2.35
C THR A 236 3.36 18.97 1.83
N PRO A 237 4.29 19.62 2.55
CA PRO A 237 5.72 19.53 2.24
C PRO A 237 6.31 18.13 2.52
N ASP A 238 5.60 17.31 3.28
CA ASP A 238 6.01 15.97 3.72
C ASP A 238 5.41 14.85 2.81
N GLY A 239 4.93 15.25 1.63
CA GLY A 239 4.69 14.32 0.52
C GLY A 239 6.01 13.98 -0.17
N PHE A 240 6.14 12.75 -0.65
CA PHE A 240 7.32 12.32 -1.40
C PHE A 240 6.93 11.54 -2.65
N ASN A 241 7.88 11.41 -3.57
CA ASN A 241 7.67 10.73 -4.84
C ASN A 241 8.90 9.93 -5.30
N TRP A 242 8.66 8.88 -6.07
CA TRP A 242 9.73 8.05 -6.63
C TRP A 242 9.38 7.57 -8.02
N VAL A 243 10.42 7.23 -8.78
CA VAL A 243 10.27 6.49 -10.03
C VAL A 243 10.35 5.01 -9.70
N GLY A 244 9.33 4.24 -10.06
CA GLY A 244 9.27 2.81 -9.74
C GLY A 244 7.96 2.19 -10.20
N TYR A 245 7.80 0.89 -9.93
CA TYR A 245 6.54 0.20 -10.18
C TYR A 245 5.52 0.58 -9.12
N GLY A 246 4.31 0.97 -9.53
CA GLY A 246 3.18 1.16 -8.64
C GLY A 246 1.91 0.89 -9.43
N LEU A 247 1.08 -0.01 -8.92
CA LEU A 247 -0.12 -0.50 -9.59
C LEU A 247 -1.36 -0.16 -8.78
N PRO A 248 -2.54 -0.05 -9.40
CA PRO A 248 -3.77 0.10 -8.65
C PRO A 248 -3.94 -1.00 -7.61
N GLY A 249 -4.28 -0.61 -6.38
CA GLY A 249 -4.41 -1.48 -5.21
C GLY A 249 -3.11 -1.72 -4.43
N ASP A 250 -1.97 -1.19 -4.91
CA ASP A 250 -0.79 -0.97 -4.07
C ASP A 250 -0.98 0.24 -3.13
N SER A 251 -2.09 0.99 -3.27
CA SER A 251 -2.44 2.03 -2.32
C SER A 251 -2.43 1.51 -0.88
N GLY A 252 -1.80 2.27 0.01
CA GLY A 252 -1.57 1.94 1.40
C GLY A 252 -0.38 1.01 1.65
N SER A 253 0.32 0.54 0.62
CA SER A 253 1.55 -0.27 0.81
C SER A 253 2.57 0.53 1.58
N GLU A 254 3.28 -0.16 2.46
CA GLU A 254 4.42 0.39 3.17
C GLU A 254 5.60 0.67 2.24
N VAL A 255 6.31 1.77 2.46
CA VAL A 255 7.52 2.12 1.70
C VAL A 255 8.71 2.13 2.65
N MET A 256 9.76 1.37 2.32
CA MET A 256 11.01 1.28 3.07
C MET A 256 12.22 1.62 2.19
N ASN A 257 13.30 2.10 2.78
CA ASN A 257 14.58 2.21 2.08
C ASN A 257 15.40 0.90 2.13
N ASP A 258 16.56 0.88 1.47
CA ASP A 258 17.46 -0.28 1.43
C ASP A 258 18.03 -0.70 2.80
N ALA A 259 18.09 0.23 3.77
CA ALA A 259 18.44 -0.05 5.15
C ALA A 259 17.29 -0.70 5.95
N GLY A 260 16.11 -0.86 5.33
CA GLY A 260 14.91 -1.40 5.98
C GLY A 260 14.23 -0.40 6.92
N LEU A 261 14.49 0.90 6.78
CA LEU A 261 13.79 1.94 7.54
C LEU A 261 12.48 2.31 6.84
N ALA A 262 11.41 2.46 7.61
CA ALA A 262 10.13 2.95 7.12
C ALA A 262 10.28 4.40 6.62
N VAL A 263 9.93 4.66 5.37
CA VAL A 263 9.98 5.97 4.70
C VAL A 263 8.59 6.60 4.62
N GLY A 264 7.55 5.80 4.40
CA GLY A 264 6.17 6.30 4.29
C GLY A 264 5.22 5.26 3.72
N ASP A 265 4.19 5.72 3.02
CA ASP A 265 3.20 4.88 2.35
C ASP A 265 3.00 5.24 0.87
N LEU A 266 2.48 4.30 0.07
CA LEU A 266 2.09 4.55 -1.31
C LEU A 266 0.63 5.02 -1.37
N THR A 267 0.37 6.15 -2.00
CA THR A 267 -0.98 6.75 -2.04
C THR A 267 -1.47 7.01 -3.46
N HIS A 268 -0.61 7.53 -4.33
CA HIS A 268 -1.00 7.91 -5.70
C HIS A 268 0.06 7.44 -6.70
N GLY A 269 -0.31 7.41 -7.97
CA GLY A 269 0.61 7.10 -9.05
C GLY A 269 0.19 7.71 -10.38
N ILE A 270 1.18 7.91 -11.24
CA ILE A 270 1.01 8.22 -12.66
C ILE A 270 1.76 7.13 -13.42
N GLY A 271 1.01 6.32 -14.15
CA GLY A 271 1.56 5.26 -14.99
C GLY A 271 0.76 5.12 -16.28
N ILE A 272 1.29 4.33 -17.21
CA ILE A 272 0.53 3.96 -18.40
C ILE A 272 -0.48 2.90 -17.97
N ALA A 273 -1.76 3.27 -17.98
CA ALA A 273 -2.85 2.35 -17.63
C ALA A 273 -2.75 1.07 -18.49
N GLY A 274 -2.82 -0.09 -17.84
CA GLY A 274 -2.76 -1.38 -18.54
C GLY A 274 -1.35 -1.85 -18.93
N VAL A 275 -0.27 -1.19 -18.48
CA VAL A 275 1.11 -1.61 -18.79
C VAL A 275 1.98 -1.70 -17.52
N PRO A 276 2.62 -2.86 -17.24
CA PRO A 276 3.53 -3.01 -16.10
C PRO A 276 4.90 -2.40 -16.44
N VAL A 277 4.97 -1.07 -16.44
CA VAL A 277 6.22 -0.31 -16.60
C VAL A 277 6.39 0.64 -15.42
N PRO A 278 7.64 1.00 -15.07
CA PRO A 278 7.89 2.02 -14.05
C PRO A 278 7.15 3.32 -14.37
N GLY A 279 6.46 3.84 -13.37
CA GLY A 279 5.76 5.12 -13.41
C GLY A 279 6.33 6.08 -12.37
N LEU A 280 5.57 7.14 -12.10
CA LEU A 280 5.76 7.98 -10.93
C LEU A 280 4.80 7.52 -9.84
N SER A 281 5.31 7.34 -8.64
CA SER A 281 4.53 7.01 -7.45
C SER A 281 4.71 8.10 -6.41
N PHE A 282 3.69 8.26 -5.55
CA PHE A 282 3.61 9.32 -4.56
C PHE A 282 3.11 8.78 -3.23
N GLY A 283 3.50 9.42 -2.14
CA GLY A 283 3.25 8.92 -0.80
C GLY A 283 3.10 10.00 0.27
N THR A 284 2.70 9.56 1.46
CA THR A 284 2.83 10.31 2.72
C THR A 284 4.05 9.81 3.46
N ASP A 285 5.00 10.68 3.79
CA ASP A 285 6.20 10.25 4.50
C ASP A 285 5.92 9.92 5.99
N MET A 286 6.88 9.28 6.66
CA MET A 286 6.73 8.95 8.08
C MET A 286 6.58 10.19 8.98
N SER A 287 7.15 11.33 8.62
CA SER A 287 7.05 12.57 9.40
C SER A 287 5.60 13.06 9.47
N GLU A 288 4.93 13.16 8.32
CA GLU A 288 3.51 13.54 8.30
C GLU A 288 2.64 12.41 8.87
N ILE A 289 2.94 11.13 8.62
CA ILE A 289 2.16 10.03 9.24
C ILE A 289 2.14 10.19 10.76
N PHE A 290 3.30 10.41 11.41
CA PHE A 290 3.36 10.67 12.85
C PHE A 290 2.71 11.99 13.26
N ALA A 291 2.75 13.03 12.42
CA ALA A 291 2.04 14.28 12.66
C ALA A 291 0.51 14.08 12.64
N LEU A 292 -0.01 13.23 11.74
CA LEU A 292 -1.43 12.94 11.59
C LEU A 292 -1.97 12.10 12.76
N ILE A 293 -1.31 11.00 13.09
CA ILE A 293 -1.78 10.10 14.17
C ILE A 293 -1.44 10.62 15.57
N GLY A 294 -0.40 11.46 15.67
CA GLY A 294 0.03 12.10 16.92
C GLY A 294 1.11 11.33 17.68
N SER A 295 1.77 12.03 18.60
CA SER A 295 2.98 11.59 19.30
C SER A 295 2.82 10.38 20.24
N ASN A 296 1.58 9.97 20.51
CA ASN A 296 1.31 8.81 21.36
C ASN A 296 1.47 7.48 20.61
N TYR A 297 1.53 7.52 19.28
CA TYR A 297 1.73 6.33 18.46
C TYR A 297 3.20 6.16 18.09
N GLN A 298 3.62 4.91 18.03
CA GLN A 298 4.94 4.49 17.60
C GLN A 298 4.80 3.37 16.58
N LEU A 299 5.70 3.33 15.60
CA LEU A 299 5.78 2.20 14.67
C LEU A 299 6.42 1.02 15.40
N VAL A 300 5.92 -0.19 15.16
CA VAL A 300 6.49 -1.44 15.69
C VAL A 300 7.43 -2.01 14.65
N THR A 301 8.68 -2.26 15.04
CA THR A 301 9.71 -2.84 14.16
C THR A 301 9.62 -4.36 14.15
N VAL A 302 10.25 -4.99 13.15
CA VAL A 302 10.24 -6.44 12.96
C VAL A 302 10.78 -7.24 14.15
N ASP A 303 11.64 -6.64 14.98
CA ASP A 303 12.19 -7.23 16.20
C ASP A 303 11.45 -6.80 17.48
N GLY A 304 10.30 -6.15 17.34
CA GLY A 304 9.39 -5.80 18.43
C GLY A 304 9.71 -4.49 19.16
N ARG A 305 10.78 -3.77 18.79
CA ARG A 305 11.01 -2.40 19.31
C ARG A 305 9.95 -1.44 18.78
N THR A 306 9.74 -0.35 19.50
CA THR A 306 8.89 0.75 19.07
C THR A 306 9.73 1.98 18.71
N VAL A 307 9.38 2.64 17.61
CA VAL A 307 10.17 3.73 17.03
C VAL A 307 9.29 4.90 16.61
N SER A 308 9.87 6.10 16.57
CA SER A 308 9.23 7.34 16.10
C SER A 308 10.28 8.27 15.51
N CYS A 309 9.89 9.38 14.88
CA CYS A 309 10.88 10.37 14.42
C CYS A 309 11.77 10.94 15.54
N ALA A 310 11.29 10.93 16.81
CA ALA A 310 12.08 11.36 17.96
C ALA A 310 13.05 10.28 18.47
N ASN A 311 12.77 8.99 18.21
CA ASN A 311 13.70 7.88 18.44
C ASN A 311 13.67 6.91 17.24
N PRO A 312 14.35 7.26 16.13
CA PRO A 312 14.18 6.56 14.85
C PRO A 312 14.58 5.09 14.87
N LEU A 313 15.48 4.72 15.78
CA LEU A 313 15.99 3.37 15.94
C LEU A 313 15.55 2.73 17.26
N GLY A 314 14.79 3.38 18.13
CA GLY A 314 14.31 2.74 19.36
C GLY A 314 15.45 2.22 20.28
N LEU A 315 16.63 2.84 20.22
CA LEU A 315 17.82 2.52 21.03
C LEU A 315 17.95 3.43 22.24
#